data_AF-K1TSQ9-F1
#
_entry.id   AF-K1TSQ9-F1
#
_cell.length_a   1.000
_cell.length_b   1.000
_cell.length_c   1.000
_cell.angle_alpha   90.00
_cell.angle_beta   90.00
_cell.angle_gamma   90.00
#
_symmetry.space_group_name_H-M   'P 1'
#
loop_
_entity.id
_entity.type
_entity.pdbx_description
1 polymer ?
#
loop_
_entity_poly.entity_id
_entity_poly.type
_entity_poly.pdbx_seq_one_letter_code
_entity_poly.pdbx_strand_id
1 'polypeptide(L)'
;NRKGQSRTKKDIEFFKFIQYKFYRQWSNLKKYANDKGVEIIGDMPIYVSYDSVEAWTYPELFLFDSKKRPVDVAGCPPDEYALTGQLWGNPLYDWEYHRKTEYEWWTKRLKFSSEIYDIVRIDHFRGFESYYAIPYGNETAEKGEWRKGPGVELFKTVQEKLGNLSIIAEDLGFITDDVRRMLNELG
;
A
#
# COMPACT_ATOMS: atom_id res chain seq x y z
N ASN A 1 19.45 -16.96 27.82
CA ASN A 1 18.65 -17.78 26.89
C ASN A 1 19.36 -17.99 25.54
N ARG A 2 20.33 -18.91 25.44
CA ARG A 2 21.11 -19.15 24.20
C ARG A 2 20.47 -20.16 23.21
N LYS A 3 19.47 -20.93 23.67
CA LYS A 3 18.73 -21.90 22.82
C LYS A 3 17.61 -21.26 21.98
N GLY A 4 17.14 -20.05 22.35
CA GLY A 4 16.18 -19.28 21.54
C GLY A 4 16.83 -18.66 20.30
N GLN A 5 18.04 -18.10 20.44
CA GLN A 5 18.75 -17.41 19.34
C GLN A 5 19.17 -18.34 18.18
N SER A 6 19.46 -19.62 18.44
CA SER A 6 19.92 -20.54 17.38
C SER A 6 18.79 -21.04 16.47
N ARG A 7 17.56 -21.16 17.01
CA ARG A 7 16.36 -21.49 16.23
C ARG A 7 16.03 -20.33 15.28
N THR A 8 16.03 -19.11 15.83
CA THR A 8 15.79 -17.87 15.08
C THR A 8 16.77 -17.66 13.93
N LYS A 9 18.08 -17.96 14.09
CA LYS A 9 19.04 -17.78 12.99
C LYS A 9 18.76 -18.72 11.81
N LYS A 10 18.51 -20.00 12.06
CA LYS A 10 18.19 -20.96 10.98
C LYS A 10 16.88 -20.59 10.28
N ASP A 11 15.89 -20.15 11.05
CA ASP A 11 14.59 -19.72 10.50
C ASP A 11 14.75 -18.45 9.64
N ILE A 12 15.53 -17.46 10.10
CA ILE A 12 15.85 -16.25 9.31
C ILE A 12 16.55 -16.62 8.00
N GLU A 13 17.58 -17.47 8.06
CA GLU A 13 18.31 -17.88 6.84
C GLU A 13 17.42 -18.70 5.90
N PHE A 14 16.51 -19.51 6.43
CA PHE A 14 15.50 -20.21 5.65
C PHE A 14 14.56 -19.22 4.93
N PHE A 15 13.98 -18.24 5.61
CA PHE A 15 13.09 -17.25 4.98
C PHE A 15 13.84 -16.36 3.97
N LYS A 16 15.09 -15.99 4.24
CA LYS A 16 15.96 -15.32 3.25
C LYS A 16 16.17 -16.17 2.01
N PHE A 17 16.40 -17.47 2.18
CA PHE A 17 16.55 -18.39 1.06
C PHE A 17 15.27 -18.50 0.23
N ILE A 18 14.10 -18.54 0.87
CA ILE A 18 12.81 -18.51 0.16
C ILE A 18 12.68 -17.24 -0.68
N GLN A 19 12.94 -16.07 -0.10
CA GLN A 19 12.91 -14.79 -0.84
C GLN A 19 13.92 -14.79 -1.99
N TYR A 20 15.16 -15.24 -1.77
CA TYR A 20 16.18 -15.38 -2.82
C TYR A 20 15.69 -16.26 -3.98
N LYS A 21 15.08 -17.41 -3.68
CA LYS A 21 14.56 -18.32 -4.71
C LYS A 21 13.42 -17.71 -5.49
N PHE A 22 12.49 -17.03 -4.82
CA PHE A 22 11.40 -16.30 -5.45
C PHE A 22 11.94 -15.25 -6.43
N TYR A 23 12.78 -14.32 -5.96
CA TYR A 23 13.27 -13.24 -6.83
C TYR A 23 14.15 -13.73 -7.97
N ARG A 24 14.93 -14.79 -7.77
CA ARG A 24 15.71 -15.39 -8.85
C ARG A 24 14.81 -15.98 -9.94
N GLN A 25 13.73 -16.66 -9.56
CA GLN A 25 12.81 -17.24 -10.53
C GLN A 25 11.99 -16.14 -11.22
N TRP A 26 11.51 -15.17 -10.44
CA TRP A 26 10.73 -14.03 -10.93
C TRP A 26 11.54 -13.18 -11.92
N SER A 27 12.78 -12.82 -11.58
CA SER A 27 13.62 -12.00 -12.46
C SER A 27 13.94 -12.71 -13.78
N ASN A 28 14.16 -14.03 -13.75
CA ASN A 28 14.35 -14.83 -14.96
C ASN A 28 13.08 -14.85 -15.83
N LEU A 29 11.90 -14.98 -15.21
CA LEU A 29 10.62 -14.95 -15.92
C LEU A 29 10.36 -13.58 -16.54
N LYS A 30 10.49 -12.50 -15.75
CA LYS A 30 10.32 -11.12 -16.21
C LYS A 30 11.27 -10.82 -17.37
N LYS A 31 12.54 -11.18 -17.22
CA LYS A 31 13.53 -11.03 -18.30
C LYS A 31 13.09 -11.76 -19.57
N TYR A 32 12.65 -13.01 -19.45
CA TYR A 32 12.19 -13.77 -20.61
C TYR A 32 10.97 -13.13 -21.28
N ALA A 33 10.00 -12.64 -20.51
CA ALA A 33 8.84 -11.92 -21.02
C ALA A 33 9.26 -10.63 -21.75
N ASN A 34 10.10 -9.81 -21.12
CA ASN A 34 10.58 -8.56 -21.69
C ASN A 34 11.42 -8.78 -22.96
N ASP A 35 12.27 -9.81 -23.00
CA ASP A 35 13.05 -10.21 -24.19
C ASP A 35 12.13 -10.63 -25.37
N LYS A 36 10.85 -10.92 -25.10
CA LYS A 36 9.80 -11.20 -26.10
C LYS A 36 8.87 -10.02 -26.35
N GLY A 37 9.15 -8.84 -25.80
CA GLY A 37 8.31 -7.65 -25.91
C GLY A 37 7.01 -7.74 -25.11
N VAL A 38 6.94 -8.60 -24.08
CA VAL A 38 5.80 -8.70 -23.15
C VAL A 38 6.14 -7.94 -21.87
N GLU A 39 5.26 -7.02 -21.49
CA GLU A 39 5.33 -6.28 -20.23
C GLU A 39 4.47 -6.94 -19.16
N ILE A 40 4.90 -6.86 -17.90
CA ILE A 40 4.19 -7.39 -16.74
C ILE A 40 3.58 -6.25 -15.95
N ILE A 41 2.24 -6.26 -15.88
CA ILE A 41 1.47 -5.39 -14.98
C ILE A 41 1.40 -6.09 -13.62
N GLY A 42 1.99 -5.47 -12.61
CA GLY A 42 1.81 -5.86 -11.21
C GLY A 42 0.63 -5.16 -10.57
N ASP A 43 0.29 -5.59 -9.36
CA ASP A 43 -0.78 -5.03 -8.57
C ASP A 43 -0.31 -4.77 -7.14
N MET A 44 -0.57 -3.56 -6.65
CA MET A 44 -0.19 -3.11 -5.32
C MET A 44 -1.44 -2.59 -4.59
N PRO A 45 -1.90 -3.30 -3.55
CA PRO A 45 -2.92 -2.78 -2.63
C PRO A 45 -2.48 -1.46 -2.02
N ILE A 46 -3.37 -0.46 -1.92
CA ILE A 46 -3.03 0.78 -1.20
C ILE A 46 -2.63 0.49 0.24
N TYR A 47 -3.40 -0.32 0.97
CA TYR A 47 -3.16 -0.65 2.37
C TYR A 47 -2.36 -1.94 2.56
N VAL A 48 -1.63 -2.00 3.68
CA VAL A 48 -1.01 -3.25 4.17
C VAL A 48 -1.92 -3.92 5.20
N SER A 49 -1.65 -5.17 5.57
CA SER A 49 -2.36 -5.85 6.66
C SER A 49 -1.94 -5.31 8.03
N TYR A 50 -2.81 -5.41 9.04
CA TYR A 50 -2.42 -5.14 10.43
C TYR A 50 -1.40 -6.16 10.95
N ASP A 51 -1.51 -7.42 10.52
CA ASP A 51 -0.53 -8.48 10.82
C ASP A 51 0.55 -8.52 9.74
N SER A 52 1.29 -7.42 9.59
CA SER A 52 2.39 -7.29 8.63
C SER A 52 3.69 -6.87 9.31
N VAL A 53 4.81 -7.07 8.61
CA VAL A 53 6.12 -6.63 9.10
C VAL A 53 6.14 -5.11 9.26
N GLU A 54 5.50 -4.36 8.37
CA GLU A 54 5.45 -2.90 8.43
C GLU A 54 4.70 -2.42 9.67
N ALA A 55 3.52 -2.95 9.95
CA ALA A 55 2.76 -2.61 11.15
C ALA A 55 3.53 -2.94 12.45
N TRP A 56 4.34 -4.01 12.42
CA TRP A 56 5.16 -4.42 13.56
C TRP A 56 6.41 -3.55 13.76
N THR A 57 7.18 -3.31 12.69
CA THR A 57 8.50 -2.66 12.76
C THR A 57 8.46 -1.15 12.58
N TYR A 58 7.44 -0.63 11.90
CA TYR A 58 7.26 0.80 11.59
C TYR A 58 5.86 1.28 11.99
N PRO A 59 5.46 1.12 13.27
CA PRO A 59 4.12 1.50 13.73
C PRO A 59 3.80 2.99 13.50
N GLU A 60 4.81 3.85 13.44
CA GLU A 60 4.68 5.29 13.19
C GLU A 60 4.17 5.64 11.79
N LEU A 61 4.17 4.69 10.84
CA LEU A 61 3.55 4.87 9.54
C LEU A 61 2.01 4.85 9.60
N PHE A 62 1.43 4.43 10.72
CA PHE A 62 0.01 4.11 10.87
C PHE A 62 -0.63 4.87 12.04
N LEU A 63 -1.95 5.05 11.95
CA LEU A 63 -2.78 5.64 12.99
C LEU A 63 -3.04 4.63 14.10
N PHE A 64 -2.04 4.44 14.97
CA PHE A 64 -2.10 3.53 16.11
C PHE A 64 -2.23 4.24 17.46
N ASP A 65 -2.91 3.58 18.40
CA ASP A 65 -2.93 3.97 19.80
C ASP A 65 -1.59 3.62 20.50
N SER A 66 -1.44 4.02 21.77
CA SER A 66 -0.24 3.73 22.56
C SER A 66 0.05 2.25 22.78
N LYS A 67 -0.93 1.38 22.50
CA LYS A 67 -0.81 -0.09 22.57
C LYS A 67 -0.62 -0.71 21.17
N LYS A 68 -0.35 0.08 20.14
CA LYS A 68 -0.18 -0.34 18.74
C LYS A 68 -1.43 -0.99 18.14
N ARG A 69 -2.62 -0.58 18.57
CA ARG A 69 -3.89 -1.00 17.94
C ARG A 69 -4.37 0.09 16.99
N PRO A 70 -5.04 -0.26 15.87
CA PRO A 70 -5.68 0.72 15.01
C PRO A 70 -6.62 1.62 15.81
N VAL A 71 -6.53 2.94 15.59
CA VAL A 71 -7.56 3.89 16.05
C VAL A 71 -8.77 3.80 15.14
N ASP A 72 -8.50 3.79 13.83
CA ASP A 72 -9.45 3.62 12.76
C ASP A 72 -8.90 2.60 11.74
N VAL A 73 -9.79 1.99 10.97
CA VAL A 73 -9.48 1.00 9.94
C VAL A 73 -10.09 1.38 8.60
N ALA A 74 -9.51 0.84 7.54
CA ALA A 74 -9.93 1.06 6.17
C ALA A 74 -11.22 0.31 5.82
N GLY A 75 -11.95 0.87 4.87
CA GLY A 75 -13.13 0.29 4.27
C GLY A 75 -13.74 1.18 3.19
N CYS A 76 -14.98 0.89 2.84
CA CYS A 76 -15.83 1.73 1.99
C CYS A 76 -17.20 1.95 2.65
N PRO A 77 -17.81 3.14 2.47
CA PRO A 77 -19.14 3.40 3.01
C PRO A 77 -20.21 2.50 2.38
N PRO A 78 -21.41 2.42 2.98
CA PRO A 78 -22.57 1.83 2.34
C PRO A 78 -22.87 2.40 0.96
N ASP A 79 -23.27 1.53 0.04
CA ASP A 79 -23.74 1.88 -1.29
C ASP A 79 -24.89 0.94 -1.74
N GLU A 80 -25.35 1.10 -2.98
CA GLU A 80 -26.43 0.30 -3.56
C GLU A 80 -26.09 -1.20 -3.71
N TYR A 81 -24.81 -1.57 -3.67
CA TYR A 81 -24.31 -2.94 -3.79
C TYR A 81 -23.96 -3.56 -2.43
N ALA A 82 -23.60 -2.74 -1.44
CA ALA A 82 -23.21 -3.13 -0.09
C ALA A 82 -23.90 -2.26 0.96
N LEU A 83 -25.07 -2.71 1.44
CA LEU A 83 -25.92 -1.94 2.36
C LEU A 83 -25.26 -1.56 3.70
N THR A 84 -24.26 -2.31 4.14
CA THR A 84 -23.49 -2.03 5.37
C THR A 84 -22.07 -1.52 5.08
N GLY A 85 -21.79 -1.18 3.81
CA GLY A 85 -20.46 -0.91 3.30
C GLY A 85 -19.54 -2.12 3.37
N GLN A 86 -18.24 -1.87 3.26
CA GLN A 86 -17.21 -2.90 3.34
C GLN A 86 -16.20 -2.53 4.43
N LEU A 87 -16.06 -3.40 5.43
CA LEU A 87 -15.06 -3.27 6.48
C LEU A 87 -13.85 -4.13 6.13
N TRP A 88 -12.76 -3.52 5.67
CA TRP A 88 -11.56 -4.26 5.26
C TRP A 88 -10.62 -4.54 6.44
N GLY A 89 -10.60 -3.64 7.44
CA GLY A 89 -9.86 -3.85 8.68
C GLY A 89 -8.37 -3.51 8.61
N ASN A 90 -7.88 -3.03 7.48
CA ASN A 90 -6.48 -2.59 7.34
C ASN A 90 -6.21 -1.35 8.21
N PRO A 91 -5.00 -1.20 8.76
CA PRO A 91 -4.59 0.02 9.43
C PRO A 91 -4.50 1.19 8.44
N LEU A 92 -4.94 2.36 8.87
CA LEU A 92 -4.84 3.59 8.09
C LEU A 92 -3.48 4.26 8.30
N TYR A 93 -2.99 4.93 7.26
CA TYR A 93 -1.70 5.64 7.30
C TYR A 93 -1.77 6.93 8.10
N ASP A 94 -0.72 7.22 8.86
CA ASP A 94 -0.46 8.57 9.38
C ASP A 94 0.17 9.41 8.26
N TRP A 95 -0.65 9.97 7.38
CA TRP A 95 -0.18 10.76 6.24
C TRP A 95 0.63 11.99 6.64
N GLU A 96 0.45 12.53 7.85
CA GLU A 96 1.29 13.61 8.36
C GLU A 96 2.70 13.11 8.67
N TYR A 97 2.85 11.92 9.24
CA TYR A 97 4.16 11.29 9.41
C TYR A 97 4.82 11.01 8.05
N HIS A 98 4.07 10.46 7.09
CA HIS A 98 4.59 10.22 5.73
C HIS A 98 5.06 11.52 5.08
N ARG A 99 4.29 12.61 5.17
CA ARG A 99 4.68 13.93 4.65
C ARG A 99 5.95 14.47 5.33
N LYS A 100 6.03 14.39 6.67
CA LYS A 100 7.22 14.83 7.45
C LYS A 100 8.48 14.06 7.12
N THR A 101 8.34 12.82 6.64
CA THR A 101 9.45 11.96 6.22
C THR A 101 9.61 11.93 4.70
N GLU A 102 9.06 12.93 4.00
CA GLU A 102 9.14 13.08 2.55
C GLU A 102 8.75 11.81 1.78
N TYR A 103 7.71 11.14 2.27
CA TYR A 103 7.15 9.93 1.70
C TYR A 103 8.18 8.80 1.50
N GLU A 104 9.20 8.72 2.34
CA GLU A 104 10.32 7.79 2.21
C GLU A 104 9.88 6.32 2.09
N TRP A 105 8.90 5.90 2.91
CA TRP A 105 8.38 4.54 2.87
C TRP A 105 7.67 4.23 1.55
N TRP A 106 6.79 5.13 1.10
CA TRP A 106 6.09 4.96 -0.17
C TRP A 106 7.03 5.02 -1.38
N THR A 107 8.05 5.87 -1.33
CA THR A 107 9.10 5.94 -2.35
C THR A 107 9.82 4.59 -2.46
N LYS A 108 10.22 3.99 -1.34
CA LYS A 108 10.85 2.65 -1.33
C LYS A 108 9.91 1.57 -1.85
N ARG A 109 8.63 1.63 -1.46
CA ARG A 109 7.60 0.67 -1.90
C ARG A 109 7.41 0.72 -3.42
N LEU A 110 7.22 1.91 -3.98
CA LEU A 110 7.03 2.11 -5.42
C LEU A 110 8.29 1.78 -6.22
N LYS A 111 9.47 2.13 -5.71
CA LYS A 111 10.75 1.72 -6.30
C LYS A 111 10.86 0.21 -6.39
N PHE A 112 10.59 -0.49 -5.30
CA PHE A 112 10.66 -1.94 -5.28
C PHE A 112 9.64 -2.58 -6.23
N SER A 113 8.41 -2.05 -6.27
CA SER A 113 7.38 -2.50 -7.21
C SER A 113 7.78 -2.30 -8.67
N SER A 114 8.44 -1.19 -9.03
CA SER A 114 8.91 -0.95 -10.40
C SER A 114 10.16 -1.76 -10.77
N GLU A 115 10.87 -2.34 -9.81
CA GLU A 115 11.95 -3.30 -10.07
C GLU A 115 11.39 -4.69 -10.44
N ILE A 116 10.24 -5.07 -9.86
CA ILE A 116 9.63 -6.40 -10.06
C ILE A 116 8.54 -6.41 -11.14
N TYR A 117 7.99 -5.26 -11.53
CA TYR A 117 6.98 -5.12 -12.58
C TYR A 117 7.38 -4.05 -13.59
N ASP A 118 6.87 -4.13 -14.82
CA ASP A 118 7.06 -3.07 -15.82
C ASP A 118 6.08 -1.92 -15.61
N ILE A 119 4.87 -2.26 -15.18
CA ILE A 119 3.78 -1.32 -14.87
C ILE A 119 3.18 -1.71 -13.52
N VAL A 120 2.86 -0.75 -12.66
CA VAL A 120 2.27 -0.99 -11.35
C VAL A 120 0.84 -0.47 -11.32
N ARG A 121 -0.15 -1.37 -11.27
CA ARG A 121 -1.51 -1.02 -10.87
C ARG A 121 -1.52 -0.74 -9.37
N ILE A 122 -2.10 0.37 -8.95
CA ILE A 122 -2.35 0.64 -7.54
C ILE A 122 -3.85 0.57 -7.30
N ASP A 123 -4.25 -0.43 -6.52
CA ASP A 123 -5.63 -0.69 -6.14
C ASP A 123 -6.16 0.40 -5.19
N HIS A 124 -7.44 0.74 -5.33
CA HIS A 124 -8.12 1.77 -4.56
C HIS A 124 -7.40 3.11 -4.59
N PHE A 125 -6.98 3.55 -5.78
CA PHE A 125 -6.18 4.76 -5.98
C PHE A 125 -6.86 6.02 -5.43
N ARG A 126 -8.19 6.05 -5.44
CA ARG A 126 -8.97 7.14 -4.86
C ARG A 126 -8.61 7.41 -3.39
N GLY A 127 -8.10 6.40 -2.68
CA GLY A 127 -7.57 6.45 -1.31
C GLY A 127 -6.49 7.52 -1.08
N PHE A 128 -5.78 7.91 -2.13
CA PHE A 128 -4.78 8.99 -2.05
C PHE A 128 -5.41 10.39 -2.07
N GLU A 129 -6.59 10.57 -2.66
CA GLU A 129 -7.31 11.84 -2.64
C GLU A 129 -8.04 12.02 -1.29
N SER A 130 -8.84 11.01 -0.93
CA SER A 130 -9.45 10.87 0.39
C SER A 130 -9.59 9.40 0.71
N TYR A 131 -9.87 9.00 1.93
CA TYR A 131 -10.09 7.61 2.31
C TYR A 131 -11.18 7.53 3.36
N TYR A 132 -11.87 6.40 3.42
CA TYR A 132 -12.95 6.20 4.37
C TYR A 132 -12.41 5.53 5.63
N ALA A 133 -12.54 6.22 6.76
CA ALA A 133 -12.00 5.81 8.05
C ALA A 133 -13.13 5.35 8.98
N ILE A 134 -13.03 4.12 9.48
CA ILE A 134 -14.04 3.51 10.35
C ILE A 134 -13.40 3.28 11.72
N PRO A 135 -14.00 3.75 12.83
CA PRO A 135 -13.49 3.50 14.18
C PRO A 135 -13.27 2.01 14.44
N TYR A 136 -12.08 1.70 14.96
CA TYR A 136 -11.70 0.32 15.23
C TYR A 136 -12.63 -0.32 16.26
N GLY A 137 -13.07 -1.56 15.99
CA GLY A 137 -14.01 -2.31 16.83
C GLY A 137 -15.46 -2.27 16.35
N ASN A 138 -15.79 -1.47 15.33
CA ASN A 138 -17.08 -1.58 14.66
C ASN A 138 -17.21 -2.91 13.90
N GLU A 139 -18.43 -3.45 13.83
CA GLU A 139 -18.75 -4.67 13.07
C GLU A 139 -19.03 -4.39 11.58
N THR A 140 -19.40 -3.15 11.25
CA THR A 140 -19.74 -2.69 9.89
C THR A 140 -19.04 -1.38 9.53
N ALA A 141 -19.13 -0.98 8.27
CA ALA A 141 -18.55 0.26 7.75
C ALA A 141 -19.51 1.47 7.78
N GLU A 142 -20.72 1.31 8.33
CA GLU A 142 -21.75 2.36 8.31
C GLU A 142 -21.35 3.61 9.11
N LYS A 143 -20.51 3.45 10.11
CA LYS A 143 -20.06 4.54 11.00
C LYS A 143 -18.63 4.91 10.69
N GLY A 144 -18.36 5.45 9.52
CA GLY A 144 -17.06 6.00 9.16
C GLY A 144 -17.18 7.42 8.62
N GLU A 145 -16.04 7.99 8.27
CA GLU A 145 -15.95 9.33 7.70
C GLU A 145 -14.88 9.41 6.61
N TRP A 146 -15.11 10.29 5.63
CA TRP A 146 -14.11 10.60 4.62
C TRP A 146 -13.05 11.54 5.19
N ARG A 147 -11.78 11.16 5.08
CA ARG A 147 -10.62 11.97 5.44
C ARG A 147 -9.75 12.22 4.22
N LYS A 148 -9.08 13.37 4.13
CA LYS A 148 -8.18 13.67 2.99
C LYS A 148 -6.91 12.82 3.06
N GLY A 149 -6.49 12.30 1.92
CA GLY A 149 -5.21 11.61 1.73
C GLY A 149 -4.08 12.60 1.39
N PRO A 150 -2.91 12.11 0.95
CA PRO A 150 -1.76 12.95 0.60
C PRO A 150 -1.96 13.73 -0.71
N GLY A 151 -2.92 13.33 -1.54
CA GLY A 151 -3.16 13.88 -2.87
C GLY A 151 -1.97 13.67 -3.81
N VAL A 152 -1.78 14.63 -4.72
CA VAL A 152 -0.69 14.61 -5.72
C VAL A 152 0.70 14.73 -5.12
N GLU A 153 0.84 15.24 -3.90
CA GLU A 153 2.15 15.54 -3.31
C GLU A 153 3.01 14.28 -3.17
N LEU A 154 2.41 13.17 -2.73
CA LEU A 154 3.09 11.87 -2.67
C LEU A 154 3.72 11.49 -4.02
N PHE A 155 2.92 11.55 -5.09
CA PHE A 155 3.36 11.12 -6.41
C PHE A 155 4.38 12.08 -7.03
N LYS A 156 4.25 13.39 -6.79
CA LYS A 156 5.26 14.37 -7.19
C LYS A 156 6.60 14.11 -6.49
N THR A 157 6.59 13.88 -5.18
CA THR A 157 7.82 13.54 -4.44
C THR A 157 8.45 12.24 -4.95
N VAL A 158 7.64 11.23 -5.27
CA VAL A 158 8.15 9.98 -5.84
C VAL A 158 8.76 10.21 -7.22
N GLN A 159 8.09 10.99 -8.08
CA GLN A 159 8.57 11.33 -9.41
C GLN A 159 9.89 12.13 -9.36
N GLU A 160 10.01 13.06 -8.41
CA GLU A 160 11.25 13.81 -8.16
C GLU A 160 12.41 12.87 -7.75
N LYS A 161 12.14 11.86 -6.92
CA LYS A 161 13.16 10.93 -6.39
C LYS A 161 13.54 9.81 -7.37
N LEU A 162 12.59 9.30 -8.15
CA LEU A 162 12.77 8.09 -8.95
C LEU A 162 12.62 8.30 -10.46
N GLY A 163 12.17 9.47 -10.90
CA GLY A 163 11.73 9.73 -12.26
C GLY A 163 10.33 9.18 -12.55
N ASN A 164 9.97 9.14 -13.83
CA ASN A 164 8.65 8.65 -14.24
C ASN A 164 8.53 7.14 -14.02
N LEU A 165 7.49 6.74 -13.28
CA LEU A 165 7.10 5.35 -13.10
C LEU A 165 5.81 5.08 -13.89
N SER A 166 5.74 3.92 -14.54
CA SER A 166 4.52 3.47 -15.20
C SER A 166 3.52 2.96 -14.17
N ILE A 167 2.51 3.79 -13.86
CA ILE A 167 1.47 3.49 -12.87
C ILE A 167 0.10 3.45 -13.56
N ILE A 168 -0.71 2.46 -13.21
CA ILE A 168 -2.13 2.41 -13.53
C ILE A 168 -2.91 2.72 -12.25
N ALA A 169 -3.71 3.78 -12.26
CA ALA A 169 -4.64 4.06 -11.18
C ALA A 169 -5.89 3.18 -11.34
N GLU A 170 -6.21 2.41 -10.30
CA GLU A 170 -7.52 1.79 -10.19
C GLU A 170 -8.56 2.84 -9.78
N ASP A 171 -9.51 3.11 -10.66
CA ASP A 171 -10.51 4.18 -10.52
C ASP A 171 -11.96 3.68 -10.66
N LEU A 172 -12.26 2.46 -10.21
CA LEU A 172 -13.64 1.98 -10.13
C LEU A 172 -14.31 2.43 -8.82
N GLY A 173 -15.66 2.40 -8.81
CA GLY A 173 -16.46 2.72 -7.63
C GLY A 173 -16.66 4.23 -7.41
N PHE A 174 -16.50 4.69 -6.17
CA PHE A 174 -16.82 6.06 -5.76
C PHE A 174 -15.77 7.08 -6.22
N ILE A 175 -15.93 7.58 -7.45
CA ILE A 175 -15.03 8.57 -8.06
C ILE A 175 -15.65 9.96 -8.04
N THR A 176 -14.99 10.86 -7.31
CA THR A 176 -15.35 12.28 -7.26
C THR A 176 -14.60 13.07 -8.34
N ASP A 177 -15.04 14.30 -8.61
CA ASP A 177 -14.31 15.19 -9.51
C ASP A 177 -12.91 15.56 -8.97
N ASP A 178 -12.71 15.54 -7.65
CA ASP A 178 -11.38 15.68 -7.04
C ASP A 178 -10.45 14.54 -7.45
N VAL A 179 -10.94 13.29 -7.44
CA VAL A 179 -10.15 12.13 -7.88
C VAL A 179 -9.80 12.25 -9.35
N ARG A 180 -10.75 12.64 -10.21
CA ARG A 180 -10.48 12.87 -11.65
C ARG A 180 -9.46 13.97 -11.88
N ARG A 181 -9.53 15.07 -11.11
CA ARG A 181 -8.53 16.16 -11.17
C ARG A 181 -7.15 15.64 -10.78
N MET A 182 -7.05 14.86 -9.70
CA MET A 182 -5.80 14.26 -9.25
C MET A 182 -5.19 13.35 -10.34
N LEU A 183 -6.00 12.51 -10.98
CA LEU A 183 -5.54 11.67 -12.08
C LEU A 183 -5.03 12.50 -13.26
N ASN A 184 -5.81 13.48 -13.73
CA ASN A 184 -5.40 14.33 -14.84
C ASN A 184 -4.11 15.14 -14.55
N GLU A 185 -3.86 15.51 -13.29
CA GLU A 185 -2.63 16.21 -12.90
C GLU A 185 -1.40 15.29 -12.90
N LEU A 186 -1.59 13.99 -12.68
CA LEU A 186 -0.51 13.01 -12.63
C LEU A 186 -0.19 12.39 -14.00
N GLY A 187 -1.09 12.55 -14.98
CA GLY A 187 -0.95 12.03 -16.35
C GLY A 187 -1.44 10.60 -16.49
#